data_AF-A0A5W2EM51-F1
#
_entry.id   AF-A0A5W2EM51-F1
#
_cell.length_a   1.000
_cell.length_b   1.000
_cell.length_c   1.000
_cell.angle_alpha   90.00
_cell.angle_beta   90.00
_cell.angle_gamma   90.00
#
_symmetry.space_group_name_H-M   'P 1'
#
loop_
_entity.id
_entity.type
_entity.pdbx_description
1 polymer ?
#
loop_
_entity_poly.entity_id
_entity_poly.type
_entity_poly.pdbx_seq_one_letter_code
_entity_poly.pdbx_strand_id
1 'polypeptide(L)'
;MILSKYFTLIKRWGMLHKKSAQENVAFGLAVLKYYLRFNSKENLQDANVSSEELISNLINILKDTNFVCTSEISATYPGIDALDKENKLGLQITHTKNTSKINKTIDKIRINKVNEKIDTLYFFITSERQKKYTIKAQCPKLNVTTNNILDFDDLAKLLSKSQDKLSKAESELMKAMPRLYQEGKERYQAMLNNILETRNKLDRRVFTANKILEEPEEMLLSLKEIRIDIQKDGIMNKANPAVSDSFNKIINIIDDVESKIAVQYPDEYKKYKAKILPSWNSPEKEECLDILMAIRKDVLKQIDNIDIEVNKLKSILDNNI
;
A
#
# COMPACT_ATOMS: atom_id res chain seq x y z
N MET A 1 22.81 -6.51 -24.62
CA MET A 1 22.69 -5.60 -23.46
C MET A 1 21.26 -5.11 -23.20
N ILE A 2 20.49 -4.76 -24.24
CA ILE A 2 19.11 -4.25 -24.13
C ILE A 2 18.14 -5.32 -23.57
N LEU A 3 18.17 -6.54 -24.11
CA LEU A 3 17.31 -7.65 -23.65
C LEU A 3 17.47 -8.01 -22.16
N SER A 4 18.70 -7.89 -21.63
CA SER A 4 18.98 -8.12 -20.21
C SER A 4 18.34 -7.04 -19.32
N LYS A 5 18.44 -5.76 -19.70
CA LYS A 5 17.75 -4.65 -18.99
C LYS A 5 16.24 -4.81 -19.00
N TYR A 6 15.64 -5.19 -20.13
CA TYR A 6 14.19 -5.44 -20.22
C TYR A 6 13.75 -6.60 -19.33
N PHE A 7 14.52 -7.69 -19.28
CA PHE A 7 14.20 -8.83 -18.42
C PHE A 7 14.32 -8.49 -16.92
N THR A 8 15.31 -7.67 -16.55
CA THR A 8 15.44 -7.15 -15.18
C THR A 8 14.31 -6.19 -14.82
N LEU A 9 13.89 -5.33 -15.75
CA LEU A 9 12.75 -4.43 -15.58
C LEU A 9 11.45 -5.22 -15.39
N ILE A 10 11.16 -6.21 -16.24
CA ILE A 10 9.97 -7.07 -16.13
C ILE A 10 9.97 -7.84 -14.81
N LYS A 11 11.12 -8.41 -14.40
CA LYS A 11 11.24 -9.08 -13.09
C LYS A 11 11.03 -8.13 -11.92
N ARG A 12 11.60 -6.92 -11.99
CA ARG A 12 11.43 -5.89 -10.97
C ARG A 12 9.99 -5.40 -10.90
N TRP A 13 9.33 -5.24 -12.05
CA TRP A 13 7.92 -4.93 -12.17
C TRP A 13 7.09 -6.03 -11.49
N GLY A 14 7.27 -7.30 -11.89
CA GLY A 14 6.57 -8.44 -11.29
C GLY A 14 6.77 -8.56 -9.78
N MET A 15 7.97 -8.24 -9.26
CA MET A 15 8.22 -8.19 -7.81
C MET A 15 7.49 -7.04 -7.11
N LEU A 16 7.40 -5.86 -7.75
CA LEU A 16 6.66 -4.71 -7.21
C LEU A 16 5.15 -4.98 -7.19
N HIS A 17 4.58 -5.54 -8.26
CA HIS A 17 3.16 -5.94 -8.30
C HIS A 17 2.83 -6.97 -7.25
N LYS A 18 3.66 -8.01 -7.13
CA LYS A 18 3.48 -9.03 -6.10
C LYS A 18 3.48 -8.42 -4.70
N LYS A 19 4.36 -7.46 -4.44
CA LYS A 19 4.45 -6.78 -3.14
C LYS A 19 3.22 -5.91 -2.87
N SER A 20 2.78 -5.11 -3.84
CA SER A 20 1.58 -4.28 -3.72
C SER A 20 0.32 -5.13 -3.47
N ALA A 21 0.14 -6.21 -4.24
CA ALA A 21 -0.99 -7.13 -4.07
C ALA A 21 -0.96 -7.84 -2.70
N GLN A 22 0.24 -8.20 -2.21
CA GLN A 22 0.39 -8.75 -0.86
C GLN A 22 -0.02 -7.76 0.23
N GLU A 23 0.37 -6.49 0.09
CA GLU A 23 0.01 -5.41 1.02
C GLU A 23 -1.50 -5.13 1.01
N ASN A 24 -2.10 -5.06 -0.18
CA ASN A 24 -3.54 -4.85 -0.38
C ASN A 24 -4.39 -6.00 0.16
N VAL A 25 -3.99 -7.25 -0.09
CA VAL A 25 -4.66 -8.43 0.47
C VAL A 25 -4.49 -8.48 1.98
N ALA A 26 -3.27 -8.25 2.51
CA ALA A 26 -3.04 -8.23 3.95
C ALA A 26 -3.88 -7.15 4.66
N PHE A 27 -3.96 -5.95 4.08
CA PHE A 27 -4.82 -4.88 4.57
C PHE A 27 -6.30 -5.30 4.58
N GLY A 28 -6.83 -5.78 3.46
CA GLY A 28 -8.23 -6.21 3.37
C GLY A 28 -8.59 -7.32 4.35
N LEU A 29 -7.73 -8.34 4.49
CA LEU A 29 -7.93 -9.43 5.45
C LEU A 29 -7.84 -8.93 6.90
N ALA A 30 -6.93 -8.01 7.22
CA ALA A 30 -6.82 -7.44 8.56
C ALA A 30 -8.07 -6.62 8.93
N VAL A 31 -8.59 -5.82 8.00
CA VAL A 31 -9.83 -5.05 8.20
C VAL A 31 -11.01 -6.00 8.38
N LEU A 32 -11.15 -7.03 7.55
CA LEU A 32 -12.20 -8.03 7.68
C LEU A 32 -12.12 -8.78 9.02
N LYS A 33 -10.92 -9.18 9.45
CA LYS A 33 -10.67 -9.83 10.75
C LYS A 33 -11.05 -8.91 11.92
N TYR A 34 -10.69 -7.63 11.84
CA TYR A 34 -11.06 -6.62 12.83
C TYR A 34 -12.59 -6.47 12.89
N TYR A 35 -13.23 -6.32 11.74
CA TYR A 35 -14.67 -6.19 11.63
C TYR A 35 -15.42 -7.35 12.30
N LEU A 36 -15.05 -8.58 11.93
CA LEU A 36 -15.67 -9.81 12.45
C LEU A 36 -15.47 -9.99 13.97
N ARG A 37 -14.44 -9.37 14.54
CA ARG A 37 -14.19 -9.39 15.98
C ARG A 37 -15.06 -8.39 16.75
N PHE A 38 -15.32 -7.21 16.19
CA PHE A 38 -15.95 -6.11 16.90
C PHE A 38 -17.44 -5.93 16.60
N ASN A 39 -17.96 -6.52 15.52
CA ASN A 39 -19.36 -6.31 15.12
C ASN A 39 -20.24 -7.55 15.33
N SER A 40 -21.18 -7.43 16.27
CA SER A 40 -22.47 -8.13 16.17
C SER A 40 -23.31 -7.41 15.10
N LYS A 41 -23.36 -7.99 13.90
CA LYS A 41 -24.31 -7.74 12.80
C LYS A 41 -24.43 -6.36 12.12
N GLU A 42 -23.97 -5.21 12.65
CA GLU A 42 -24.49 -3.92 12.13
C GLU A 42 -23.55 -2.86 11.52
N ASN A 43 -22.21 -3.02 11.39
CA ASN A 43 -21.34 -1.88 11.01
C ASN A 43 -20.45 -2.04 9.77
N LEU A 44 -20.74 -2.96 8.85
CA LEU A 44 -20.25 -2.87 7.47
C LEU A 44 -21.46 -2.49 6.64
N GLN A 45 -21.87 -1.23 6.75
CA GLN A 45 -22.76 -0.64 5.75
C GLN A 45 -22.07 -0.61 4.37
N ASP A 46 -20.75 -0.78 4.32
CA ASP A 46 -19.93 -0.70 3.12
C ASP A 46 -19.59 -2.05 2.48
N ALA A 47 -19.91 -3.18 3.13
CA ALA A 47 -19.70 -4.49 2.50
C ALA A 47 -20.85 -4.80 1.56
N ASN A 48 -20.54 -4.99 0.28
CA ASN A 48 -21.54 -5.36 -0.73
C ASN A 48 -22.03 -6.81 -0.59
N VAL A 49 -21.34 -7.62 0.22
CA VAL A 49 -21.56 -9.06 0.40
C VAL A 49 -21.45 -9.43 1.88
N SER A 50 -22.05 -10.54 2.27
CA SER A 50 -21.91 -11.04 3.64
C SER A 50 -20.47 -11.47 3.92
N SER A 51 -20.02 -11.44 5.19
CA SER A 51 -18.67 -11.91 5.53
C SER A 51 -18.49 -13.41 5.28
N GLU A 52 -19.56 -14.21 5.38
CA GLU A 52 -19.54 -15.64 5.06
C GLU A 52 -19.31 -15.88 3.56
N GLU A 53 -19.97 -15.09 2.72
CA GLU A 53 -19.81 -15.13 1.27
C GLU A 53 -18.39 -14.71 0.86
N LEU A 54 -17.89 -13.59 1.39
CA LEU A 54 -16.53 -13.14 1.11
C LEU A 54 -15.47 -14.17 1.53
N ILE A 55 -15.60 -14.77 2.72
CA ILE A 55 -14.69 -15.84 3.16
C ILE A 55 -14.79 -17.05 2.23
N SER A 56 -16.00 -17.44 1.82
CA SER A 56 -16.21 -18.57 0.91
C SER A 56 -15.53 -18.32 -0.44
N ASN A 57 -15.67 -17.12 -1.02
CA ASN A 57 -15.00 -16.74 -2.27
C ASN A 57 -13.47 -16.77 -2.14
N LEU A 58 -12.93 -16.29 -1.02
CA LEU A 58 -11.48 -16.32 -0.77
C LEU A 58 -10.95 -17.76 -0.63
N ILE A 59 -11.74 -18.66 -0.02
CA ILE A 59 -11.41 -20.08 0.06
C ILE A 59 -11.52 -20.75 -1.31
N ASN A 60 -12.51 -20.39 -2.12
CA ASN A 60 -12.65 -20.85 -3.52
C ASN A 60 -11.40 -20.52 -4.33
N ILE A 61 -10.90 -19.28 -4.23
CA ILE A 61 -9.66 -18.86 -4.87
C ILE A 61 -8.46 -19.65 -4.33
N LEU A 62 -8.37 -19.83 -3.01
CA LEU A 62 -7.24 -20.53 -2.39
C LEU A 62 -7.18 -22.01 -2.81
N LYS A 63 -8.32 -22.69 -2.86
CA LYS A 63 -8.43 -24.16 -2.99
C LYS A 63 -8.91 -24.63 -4.36
N ASP A 64 -9.22 -23.71 -5.27
CA ASP A 64 -9.85 -24.00 -6.57
C ASP A 64 -11.17 -24.77 -6.40
N THR A 65 -12.01 -24.28 -5.48
CA THR A 65 -13.33 -24.85 -5.12
C THR A 65 -14.48 -23.93 -5.50
N ASN A 66 -15.72 -24.38 -5.30
CA ASN A 66 -16.94 -23.64 -5.61
C ASN A 66 -17.97 -23.67 -4.46
N PHE A 67 -17.54 -23.25 -3.27
CA PHE A 67 -18.41 -23.05 -2.12
C PHE A 67 -19.44 -21.96 -2.37
N VAL A 68 -20.71 -22.28 -2.15
CA VAL A 68 -21.84 -21.34 -2.12
C VAL A 68 -22.43 -21.32 -0.72
N CYS A 69 -22.77 -20.13 -0.21
CA CYS A 69 -23.33 -19.97 1.13
C CYS A 69 -24.62 -20.79 1.29
N THR A 70 -24.74 -21.53 2.38
CA THR A 70 -25.90 -22.37 2.63
C THR A 70 -27.14 -21.57 3.02
N SER A 71 -26.98 -20.31 3.42
CA SER A 71 -28.07 -19.36 3.64
C SER A 71 -28.93 -19.14 2.40
N GLU A 72 -28.37 -19.29 1.20
CA GLU A 72 -29.10 -19.27 -0.09
C GLU A 72 -29.95 -20.54 -0.31
N ILE A 73 -29.60 -21.65 0.38
CA ILE A 73 -30.26 -22.94 0.26
C ILE A 73 -31.33 -23.11 1.36
N SER A 74 -30.98 -22.76 2.59
CA SER A 74 -31.85 -22.84 3.77
C SER A 74 -31.29 -21.98 4.90
N ALA A 75 -32.18 -21.25 5.59
CA ALA A 75 -31.81 -20.38 6.70
C ALA A 75 -31.13 -21.10 7.88
N THR A 76 -31.24 -22.43 7.99
CA THR A 76 -30.74 -23.22 9.13
C THR A 76 -29.97 -24.47 8.70
N TYR A 77 -29.06 -24.33 7.75
CA TYR A 77 -28.26 -25.47 7.30
C TYR A 77 -27.38 -26.07 8.43
N PRO A 78 -27.49 -27.38 8.75
CA PRO A 78 -26.82 -27.91 9.93
C PRO A 78 -25.30 -28.05 9.79
N GLY A 79 -24.56 -27.20 10.51
CA GLY A 79 -23.14 -27.45 10.81
C GLY A 79 -22.15 -27.14 9.68
N ILE A 80 -22.61 -26.50 8.59
CA ILE A 80 -21.77 -25.83 7.60
C ILE A 80 -22.45 -24.54 7.15
N ASP A 81 -21.66 -23.55 6.77
CA ASP A 81 -22.12 -22.23 6.32
C ASP A 81 -21.94 -22.06 4.79
N ALA A 82 -21.12 -22.89 4.15
CA ALA A 82 -21.04 -22.99 2.69
C ALA A 82 -20.86 -24.43 2.20
N LEU A 83 -21.32 -24.71 0.99
CA LEU A 83 -21.35 -26.03 0.36
C LEU A 83 -20.85 -25.95 -1.09
N ASP A 84 -19.88 -26.79 -1.42
CA ASP A 84 -19.52 -27.12 -2.81
C ASP A 84 -20.16 -28.48 -3.14
N LYS A 85 -21.23 -28.45 -3.94
CA LYS A 85 -22.02 -29.66 -4.26
C LYS A 85 -21.27 -30.59 -5.21
N GLU A 86 -20.51 -30.04 -6.14
CA GLU A 86 -19.83 -30.79 -7.20
C GLU A 86 -18.67 -31.59 -6.61
N ASN A 87 -17.85 -30.93 -5.79
CA ASN A 87 -16.70 -31.55 -5.13
C ASN A 87 -17.07 -32.18 -3.77
N LYS A 88 -18.35 -32.09 -3.36
CA LYS A 88 -18.87 -32.59 -2.07
C LYS A 88 -18.07 -32.07 -0.87
N LEU A 89 -17.86 -30.76 -0.81
CA LEU A 89 -17.11 -30.12 0.28
C LEU A 89 -18.05 -29.30 1.15
N GLY A 90 -17.87 -29.37 2.47
CA GLY A 90 -18.51 -28.48 3.43
C GLY A 90 -17.52 -27.50 4.01
N LEU A 91 -17.93 -26.25 4.23
CA LEU A 91 -17.15 -25.23 4.92
C LEU A 91 -17.94 -24.70 6.11
N GLN A 92 -17.39 -24.84 7.32
CA GLN A 92 -17.88 -24.17 8.51
C GLN A 92 -17.02 -22.94 8.80
N ILE A 93 -17.64 -21.77 8.86
CA ILE A 93 -17.06 -20.50 9.25
C ILE A 93 -17.44 -20.26 10.73
N THR A 94 -16.47 -19.95 11.58
CA THR A 94 -16.75 -19.81 13.01
C THR A 94 -15.74 -18.93 13.73
N HIS A 95 -16.21 -18.09 14.66
CA HIS A 95 -15.33 -17.37 15.56
C HIS A 95 -14.75 -18.28 16.67
N THR A 96 -15.53 -19.26 17.12
CA THR A 96 -15.12 -20.19 18.18
C THR A 96 -14.02 -21.12 17.68
N LYS A 97 -12.81 -20.96 18.21
CA LYS A 97 -11.61 -21.69 17.79
C LYS A 97 -11.36 -23.02 18.48
N ASN A 98 -12.13 -23.38 19.51
CA ASN A 98 -11.77 -24.48 20.38
C ASN A 98 -12.06 -25.87 19.75
N THR A 99 -11.30 -26.87 20.18
CA THR A 99 -11.47 -28.27 19.76
C THR A 99 -12.89 -28.81 20.03
N SER A 100 -13.56 -28.32 21.08
CA SER A 100 -14.96 -28.68 21.37
C SER A 100 -15.91 -28.28 20.23
N LYS A 101 -15.76 -27.08 19.67
CA LYS A 101 -16.56 -26.60 18.52
C LYS A 101 -16.35 -27.48 17.29
N ILE A 102 -15.12 -27.87 16.99
CA ILE A 102 -14.81 -28.76 15.85
C ILE A 102 -15.56 -30.08 16.00
N ASN A 103 -15.41 -30.76 17.15
CA ASN A 103 -16.07 -32.04 17.41
C ASN A 103 -17.60 -31.93 17.41
N LYS A 104 -18.17 -30.89 18.05
CA LYS A 104 -19.62 -30.63 18.04
C LYS A 104 -20.17 -30.41 16.63
N THR A 105 -19.38 -29.80 15.74
CA THR A 105 -19.78 -29.57 14.34
C THR A 105 -19.83 -30.90 13.58
N ILE A 106 -18.84 -31.77 13.77
CA ILE A 106 -18.82 -33.12 13.18
C ILE A 106 -20.02 -33.94 13.69
N ASP A 107 -20.31 -33.89 14.99
CA ASP A 107 -21.48 -34.56 15.56
C ASP A 107 -22.79 -34.00 14.98
N LYS A 108 -22.89 -32.68 14.81
CA LYS A 108 -24.06 -32.03 14.19
C LYS A 108 -24.26 -32.49 12.74
N ILE A 109 -23.18 -32.58 11.96
CA ILE A 109 -23.21 -33.09 10.58
C ILE A 109 -23.70 -34.55 10.56
N ARG A 110 -23.18 -35.41 11.45
CA ARG A 110 -23.60 -36.81 11.57
C ARG A 110 -25.08 -36.95 11.95
N ILE A 111 -25.53 -36.25 13.00
CA ILE A 111 -26.90 -36.32 13.50
C ILE A 111 -27.92 -35.90 12.43
N ASN A 112 -27.56 -34.89 11.64
CA ASN A 112 -28.41 -34.34 10.58
C ASN A 112 -28.14 -34.96 9.19
N LYS A 113 -27.32 -36.02 9.12
CA LYS A 113 -26.96 -36.73 7.88
C LYS A 113 -26.40 -35.83 6.76
N VAL A 114 -25.74 -34.73 7.14
CA VAL A 114 -25.15 -33.80 6.16
C VAL A 114 -23.97 -34.46 5.42
N ASN A 115 -23.33 -35.45 6.05
CA ASN A 115 -22.29 -36.30 5.44
C ASN A 115 -22.78 -37.19 4.28
N GLU A 116 -24.08 -37.20 3.96
CA GLU A 116 -24.58 -37.78 2.71
C GLU A 116 -24.33 -36.85 1.50
N LYS A 117 -24.07 -35.56 1.75
CA LYS A 117 -23.86 -34.52 0.74
C LYS A 117 -22.41 -34.04 0.64
N ILE A 118 -21.60 -34.28 1.67
CA ILE A 118 -20.20 -33.86 1.72
C ILE A 118 -19.29 -35.01 2.14
N ASP A 119 -18.15 -35.10 1.47
CA ASP A 119 -17.09 -36.09 1.73
C ASP A 119 -15.93 -35.46 2.50
N THR A 120 -15.74 -34.13 2.44
CA THR A 120 -14.67 -33.41 3.16
C THR A 120 -15.19 -32.16 3.84
N LEU A 121 -14.73 -31.91 5.08
CA LEU A 121 -15.07 -30.72 5.85
C LEU A 121 -13.87 -29.79 6.04
N TYR A 122 -14.10 -28.51 5.77
CA TYR A 122 -13.21 -27.39 6.07
C TYR A 122 -13.74 -26.55 7.22
N PHE A 123 -12.82 -25.96 7.96
CA PHE A 123 -13.13 -24.96 8.97
C PHE A 123 -12.36 -23.68 8.65
N PHE A 124 -13.07 -22.55 8.67
CA PHE A 124 -12.44 -21.24 8.71
C PHE A 124 -12.70 -20.58 10.06
N ILE A 125 -11.63 -20.38 10.81
CA ILE A 125 -11.66 -19.73 12.11
C ILE A 125 -11.47 -18.23 11.88
N THR A 126 -12.49 -17.43 12.21
CA THR A 126 -12.43 -15.97 12.01
C THR A 126 -11.63 -15.26 13.10
N SER A 127 -11.42 -15.93 14.24
CA SER A 127 -10.37 -15.57 15.21
C SER A 127 -9.03 -16.24 14.84
N GLU A 128 -8.03 -16.15 15.70
CA GLU A 128 -6.78 -16.90 15.52
C GLU A 128 -6.99 -18.38 15.87
N ARG A 129 -6.65 -19.32 14.97
CA ARG A 129 -6.84 -20.76 15.24
C ARG A 129 -5.91 -21.30 16.34
N GLN A 130 -6.20 -22.49 16.85
CA GLN A 130 -5.29 -23.18 17.75
C GLN A 130 -4.10 -23.79 16.99
N LYS A 131 -2.93 -23.84 17.64
CA LYS A 131 -1.75 -24.55 17.11
C LYS A 131 -1.99 -26.05 16.95
N LYS A 132 -2.85 -26.64 17.78
CA LYS A 132 -3.18 -28.08 17.80
C LYS A 132 -4.66 -28.28 18.04
N TYR A 133 -5.20 -29.31 17.41
CA TYR A 133 -6.60 -29.74 17.52
C TYR A 133 -6.66 -31.25 17.77
N THR A 134 -7.60 -31.70 18.59
CA THR A 134 -7.86 -33.13 18.80
C THR A 134 -9.24 -33.51 18.26
N ILE A 135 -9.28 -34.18 17.11
CA ILE A 135 -10.53 -34.65 16.51
C ILE A 135 -10.84 -36.03 17.08
N LYS A 136 -11.93 -36.15 17.84
CA LYS A 136 -12.42 -37.39 18.46
C LYS A 136 -13.75 -37.85 17.87
N ALA A 137 -14.61 -36.90 17.48
CA ALA A 137 -15.90 -37.18 16.87
C ALA A 137 -15.72 -37.97 15.56
N GLN A 138 -16.56 -38.98 15.37
CA GLN A 138 -16.53 -39.88 14.22
C GLN A 138 -17.77 -39.64 13.36
N CYS A 139 -17.59 -39.41 12.07
CA CYS A 139 -18.70 -39.27 11.13
C CYS A 139 -18.43 -40.15 9.90
N PRO A 140 -19.29 -41.14 9.59
CA PRO A 140 -19.06 -42.05 8.48
C PRO A 140 -18.88 -41.30 7.15
N LYS A 141 -17.88 -41.72 6.36
CA LYS A 141 -17.55 -41.17 5.03
C LYS A 141 -17.15 -39.69 4.99
N LEU A 142 -17.00 -39.04 6.14
CA LEU A 142 -16.56 -37.64 6.22
C LEU A 142 -15.07 -37.55 6.57
N ASN A 143 -14.27 -37.00 5.66
CA ASN A 143 -12.88 -36.68 5.89
C ASN A 143 -12.76 -35.34 6.64
N VAL A 144 -12.15 -35.38 7.83
CA VAL A 144 -11.85 -34.18 8.63
C VAL A 144 -10.41 -34.24 9.07
N THR A 145 -9.62 -33.24 8.67
CA THR A 145 -8.20 -33.12 9.01
C THR A 145 -7.90 -31.74 9.57
N THR A 146 -6.92 -31.67 10.47
CA THR A 146 -6.43 -30.41 11.02
C THR A 146 -5.82 -29.49 9.97
N ASN A 147 -5.38 -30.04 8.84
CA ASN A 147 -4.89 -29.26 7.68
C ASN A 147 -5.99 -28.46 6.97
N ASN A 148 -7.26 -28.81 7.20
CA ASN A 148 -8.42 -28.10 6.65
C ASN A 148 -8.97 -27.05 7.63
N ILE A 149 -8.30 -26.82 8.76
CA ILE A 149 -8.64 -25.76 9.72
C ILE A 149 -7.72 -24.57 9.43
N LEU A 150 -8.29 -23.54 8.83
CA LEU A 150 -7.59 -22.34 8.38
C LEU A 150 -8.06 -21.12 9.15
N ASP A 151 -7.23 -20.09 9.20
CA ASP A 151 -7.63 -18.74 9.60
C ASP A 151 -7.12 -17.69 8.60
N PHE A 152 -7.28 -16.41 8.94
CA PHE A 152 -6.80 -15.29 8.13
C PHE A 152 -5.28 -15.29 7.90
N ASP A 153 -4.49 -15.78 8.84
CA ASP A 153 -3.03 -15.76 8.74
C ASP A 153 -2.58 -16.88 7.78
N ASP A 154 -3.22 -18.05 7.84
CA ASP A 154 -3.02 -19.10 6.82
C ASP A 154 -3.46 -18.63 5.44
N LEU A 155 -4.61 -17.95 5.33
CA LEU A 155 -5.14 -17.45 4.07
C LEU A 155 -4.17 -16.48 3.41
N ALA A 156 -3.70 -15.45 4.14
CA ALA A 156 -2.71 -14.50 3.66
C ALA A 156 -1.41 -15.20 3.20
N LYS A 157 -0.90 -16.11 4.05
CA LYS A 157 0.32 -16.87 3.76
C LYS A 157 0.17 -17.73 2.52
N LEU A 158 -0.93 -18.46 2.36
CA LEU A 158 -1.11 -19.41 1.27
C LEU A 158 -1.44 -18.72 -0.05
N LEU A 159 -2.26 -17.67 -0.05
CA LEU A 159 -2.53 -16.86 -1.25
C LEU A 159 -1.24 -16.25 -1.80
N SER A 160 -0.35 -15.76 -0.94
CA SER A 160 0.93 -15.15 -1.34
C SER A 160 1.87 -16.07 -2.14
N LYS A 161 1.62 -17.39 -2.11
CA LYS A 161 2.41 -18.39 -2.83
C LYS A 161 2.10 -18.44 -4.33
N SER A 162 0.93 -17.96 -4.76
CA SER A 162 0.52 -17.93 -6.17
C SER A 162 0.12 -16.51 -6.56
N GLN A 163 0.80 -15.95 -7.57
CA GLN A 163 0.49 -14.59 -8.04
C GLN A 163 -0.95 -14.48 -8.55
N ASP A 164 -1.41 -15.46 -9.31
CA ASP A 164 -2.78 -15.50 -9.85
C ASP A 164 -3.83 -15.52 -8.74
N LYS A 165 -3.66 -16.39 -7.74
CA LYS A 165 -4.59 -16.48 -6.60
C LYS A 165 -4.57 -15.21 -5.76
N LEU A 166 -3.40 -14.62 -5.57
CA LEU A 166 -3.25 -13.37 -4.85
C LEU A 166 -4.01 -12.23 -5.53
N SER A 167 -3.85 -12.06 -6.85
CA SER A 167 -4.54 -11.02 -7.62
C SER A 167 -6.06 -11.25 -7.67
N LYS A 168 -6.53 -12.50 -7.76
CA LYS A 168 -7.97 -12.81 -7.65
C LYS A 168 -8.53 -12.45 -6.27
N ALA A 169 -7.79 -12.77 -5.20
CA ALA A 169 -8.20 -12.45 -3.83
C ALA A 169 -8.24 -10.94 -3.58
N GLU A 170 -7.27 -10.19 -4.12
CA GLU A 170 -7.25 -8.74 -4.11
C GLU A 170 -8.51 -8.17 -4.77
N SER A 171 -8.85 -8.63 -5.98
CA SER A 171 -10.05 -8.20 -6.69
C SER A 171 -11.34 -8.49 -5.91
N GLU A 172 -11.45 -9.66 -5.27
CA GLU A 172 -12.62 -10.00 -4.45
C GLU A 172 -12.74 -9.09 -3.22
N LEU A 173 -11.61 -8.79 -2.55
CA LEU A 173 -11.60 -7.87 -1.40
C LEU A 173 -11.98 -6.44 -1.80
N MET A 174 -11.45 -5.96 -2.93
CA MET A 174 -11.78 -4.63 -3.48
C MET A 174 -13.26 -4.52 -3.85
N LYS A 175 -13.82 -5.55 -4.50
CA LYS A 175 -15.24 -5.61 -4.86
C LYS A 175 -16.13 -5.63 -3.62
N ALA A 176 -15.73 -6.37 -2.59
CA ALA A 176 -16.50 -6.50 -1.36
C ALA A 176 -16.45 -5.25 -0.49
N MET A 177 -15.33 -4.50 -0.50
CA MET A 177 -15.08 -3.35 0.37
C MET A 177 -14.66 -2.08 -0.41
N PRO A 178 -15.42 -1.64 -1.42
CA PRO A 178 -14.95 -0.65 -2.40
C PRO A 178 -14.60 0.70 -1.78
N ARG A 179 -15.39 1.19 -0.80
CA ARG A 179 -15.14 2.47 -0.13
C ARG A 179 -13.81 2.48 0.63
N LEU A 180 -13.45 1.39 1.29
CA LEU A 180 -12.19 1.28 2.05
C LEU A 180 -10.97 1.37 1.13
N TYR A 181 -11.04 0.72 -0.04
CA TYR A 181 -9.99 0.81 -1.05
C TYR A 181 -10.00 2.16 -1.78
N GLN A 182 -11.18 2.77 -1.98
CA GLN A 182 -11.33 4.08 -2.62
C GLN A 182 -10.82 5.22 -1.73
N GLU A 183 -11.15 5.26 -0.44
CA GLU A 183 -10.60 6.25 0.49
C GLU A 183 -9.07 6.15 0.60
N GLY A 184 -8.54 4.93 0.56
CA GLY A 184 -7.10 4.70 0.44
C GLY A 184 -6.53 5.34 -0.82
N LYS A 185 -7.13 5.04 -1.98
CA LYS A 185 -6.72 5.59 -3.29
C LYS A 185 -6.78 7.12 -3.33
N GLU A 186 -7.85 7.72 -2.82
CA GLU A 186 -8.03 9.18 -2.76
C GLU A 186 -6.97 9.84 -1.88
N ARG A 187 -6.61 9.22 -0.74
CA ARG A 187 -5.51 9.69 0.11
C ARG A 187 -4.15 9.60 -0.58
N TYR A 188 -3.86 8.49 -1.27
CA TYR A 188 -2.63 8.35 -2.07
C TYR A 188 -2.57 9.34 -3.23
N GLN A 189 -3.70 9.59 -3.90
CA GLN A 189 -3.80 10.58 -4.97
C GLN A 189 -3.59 11.99 -4.46
N ALA A 190 -4.21 12.37 -3.34
CA ALA A 190 -4.02 13.68 -2.71
C ALA A 190 -2.55 13.89 -2.30
N MET A 191 -1.92 12.85 -1.72
CA MET A 191 -0.49 12.87 -1.41
C MET A 191 0.37 13.04 -2.66
N LEU A 192 0.11 12.29 -3.73
CA LEU A 192 0.84 12.42 -4.99
C LEU A 192 0.70 13.82 -5.58
N ASN A 193 -0.52 14.37 -5.60
CA ASN A 193 -0.80 15.71 -6.12
C ASN A 193 0.00 16.78 -5.38
N ASN A 194 0.00 16.72 -4.04
CA ASN A 194 0.79 17.65 -3.21
C ASN A 194 2.30 17.54 -3.51
N ILE A 195 2.83 16.32 -3.62
CA ILE A 195 4.26 16.13 -3.94
C ILE A 195 4.59 16.71 -5.32
N LEU A 196 3.74 16.45 -6.32
CA LEU A 196 3.94 16.97 -7.68
C LEU A 196 3.88 18.49 -7.73
N GLU A 197 2.95 19.11 -7.00
CA GLU A 197 2.84 20.57 -6.92
C GLU A 197 4.16 21.19 -6.42
N THR A 198 4.69 20.71 -5.29
CA THR A 198 5.97 21.22 -4.75
C THR A 198 7.15 20.88 -5.65
N ARG A 199 7.19 19.66 -6.23
CA ARG A 199 8.27 19.23 -7.13
C ARG A 199 8.34 20.14 -8.36
N ASN A 200 7.21 20.51 -8.95
CA ASN A 200 7.17 21.38 -10.13
C ASN A 200 7.79 22.77 -9.87
N LYS A 201 7.78 23.25 -8.62
CA LYS A 201 8.43 24.52 -8.25
C LYS A 201 9.96 24.48 -8.34
N LEU A 202 10.54 23.27 -8.42
CA LEU A 202 11.96 23.03 -8.62
C LEU A 202 12.38 23.04 -10.10
N ASP A 203 11.45 23.04 -11.05
CA ASP A 203 11.74 23.12 -12.49
C ASP A 203 12.12 24.54 -12.90
N ARG A 204 13.27 25.02 -12.39
CA ARG A 204 13.76 26.38 -12.59
C ARG A 204 15.10 26.38 -13.30
N ARG A 205 15.29 27.42 -14.13
CA ARG A 205 16.54 27.68 -14.86
C ARG A 205 17.79 27.71 -13.96
N VAL A 206 17.63 28.14 -12.70
CA VAL A 206 18.72 28.26 -11.72
C VAL A 206 19.49 26.94 -11.51
N PHE A 207 18.89 25.79 -11.81
CA PHE A 207 19.53 24.49 -11.68
C PHE A 207 20.10 23.92 -12.99
N THR A 208 19.76 24.51 -14.14
CA THR A 208 20.02 23.90 -15.47
C THR A 208 20.69 24.84 -16.48
N ALA A 209 20.58 26.16 -16.31
CA ALA A 209 21.08 27.14 -17.26
C ALA A 209 22.62 27.22 -17.26
N ASN A 210 23.20 27.58 -18.41
CA ASN A 210 24.64 27.80 -18.53
C ASN A 210 25.07 29.02 -17.70
N LYS A 211 26.26 28.98 -17.08
CA LYS A 211 26.82 30.06 -16.25
C LYS A 211 26.74 31.43 -16.92
N ILE A 212 27.00 31.48 -18.24
CA ILE A 212 27.01 32.74 -19.02
C ILE A 212 25.66 33.46 -19.05
N LEU A 213 24.56 32.76 -18.76
CA LEU A 213 23.22 33.32 -18.74
C LEU A 213 22.78 33.76 -17.34
N GLU A 214 23.57 33.47 -16.31
CA GLU A 214 23.19 33.67 -14.91
C GLU A 214 23.75 34.96 -14.34
N GLU A 215 22.95 35.58 -13.48
CA GLU A 215 23.31 36.72 -12.66
C GLU A 215 23.14 36.36 -11.18
N PRO A 216 24.08 36.74 -10.28
CA PRO A 216 24.00 36.35 -8.88
C PRO A 216 22.68 36.72 -8.20
N GLU A 217 22.15 37.92 -8.46
CA GLU A 217 20.89 38.40 -7.89
C GLU A 217 19.68 37.59 -8.33
N GLU A 218 19.62 37.19 -9.60
CA GLU A 218 18.54 36.38 -10.16
C GLU A 218 18.59 34.95 -9.60
N MET A 219 19.80 34.39 -9.45
CA MET A 219 20.00 33.10 -8.81
C MET A 219 19.57 33.15 -7.34
N LEU A 220 20.04 34.14 -6.58
CA LEU A 220 19.68 34.32 -5.16
C LEU A 220 18.18 34.50 -4.98
N LEU A 221 17.54 35.31 -5.83
CA LEU A 221 16.09 35.51 -5.81
C LEU A 221 15.35 34.19 -6.09
N SER A 222 15.75 33.47 -7.14
CA SER A 222 15.13 32.20 -7.49
C SER A 222 15.30 31.16 -6.38
N LEU A 223 16.47 31.05 -5.77
CA LEU A 223 16.72 30.12 -4.66
C LEU A 223 15.88 30.48 -3.43
N LYS A 224 15.77 31.76 -3.11
CA LYS A 224 14.92 32.24 -2.01
C LYS A 224 13.45 31.91 -2.24
N GLU A 225 12.94 32.14 -3.44
CA GLU A 225 11.56 31.81 -3.81
C GLU A 225 11.30 30.31 -3.72
N ILE A 226 12.20 29.48 -4.27
CA ILE A 226 12.14 28.02 -4.13
C ILE A 226 12.05 27.61 -2.66
N ARG A 227 12.95 28.13 -1.82
CA ARG A 227 12.95 27.81 -0.39
C ARG A 227 11.61 28.18 0.27
N ILE A 228 11.12 29.40 0.03
CA ILE A 228 9.83 29.87 0.57
C ILE A 228 8.69 28.98 0.08
N ASP A 229 8.69 28.61 -1.20
CA ASP A 229 7.68 27.76 -1.80
C ASP A 229 7.65 26.37 -1.17
N ILE A 230 8.81 25.73 -0.99
CA ILE A 230 8.92 24.43 -0.30
C ILE A 230 8.50 24.56 1.17
N GLN A 231 8.88 25.64 1.85
CA GLN A 231 8.54 25.88 3.26
C GLN A 231 7.05 26.17 3.47
N LYS A 232 6.39 26.89 2.54
CA LYS A 232 4.94 27.14 2.55
C LYS A 232 4.16 25.85 2.37
N ASP A 233 4.64 24.97 1.49
CA ASP A 233 4.08 23.63 1.31
C ASP A 233 4.44 22.69 2.49
N GLY A 234 5.35 23.14 3.36
CA GLY A 234 6.05 22.45 4.45
C GLY A 234 5.24 22.05 5.69
N ILE A 235 3.92 21.86 5.58
CA ILE A 235 3.11 21.22 6.63
C ILE A 235 2.54 19.85 6.20
N MET A 236 2.56 19.49 4.90
CA MET A 236 1.72 18.40 4.37
C MET A 236 2.43 17.11 3.91
N ASN A 237 3.76 16.99 3.96
CA ASN A 237 4.47 15.78 3.52
C ASN A 237 4.95 14.84 4.65
N LYS A 238 4.33 14.88 5.84
CA LYS A 238 4.58 13.88 6.91
C LYS A 238 4.18 12.44 6.51
N ALA A 239 3.44 12.28 5.40
CA ALA A 239 2.99 10.99 4.92
C ALA A 239 4.06 10.23 4.10
N ASN A 240 5.05 10.91 3.50
CA ASN A 240 6.20 10.25 2.87
C ASN A 240 7.53 10.80 3.44
N PRO A 241 8.13 10.09 4.42
CA PRO A 241 9.36 10.53 5.06
C PRO A 241 10.54 10.75 4.09
N ALA A 242 10.68 9.90 3.07
CA ALA A 242 11.79 10.00 2.12
C ALA A 242 11.70 11.26 1.24
N VAL A 243 10.47 11.64 0.83
CA VAL A 243 10.22 12.87 0.09
C VAL A 243 10.43 14.09 0.99
N SER A 244 9.91 14.05 2.23
CA SER A 244 10.13 15.11 3.22
C SER A 244 11.61 15.35 3.50
N ASP A 245 12.39 14.29 3.69
CA ASP A 245 13.84 14.37 3.91
C ASP A 245 14.57 15.00 2.73
N SER A 246 14.13 14.69 1.51
CA SER A 246 14.74 15.24 0.28
C SER A 246 14.45 16.73 0.14
N PHE A 247 13.22 17.18 0.41
CA PHE A 247 12.87 18.61 0.43
C PHE A 247 13.62 19.37 1.53
N ASN A 248 13.73 18.81 2.73
CA ASN A 248 14.49 19.42 3.83
C ASN A 248 15.97 19.57 3.49
N LYS A 249 16.56 18.58 2.82
CA LYS A 249 17.94 18.70 2.32
C LYS A 249 18.10 19.81 1.30
N ILE A 250 17.14 19.99 0.39
CA ILE A 250 17.16 21.11 -0.58
C ILE A 250 17.10 22.45 0.15
N ILE A 251 16.21 22.60 1.14
CA ILE A 251 16.12 23.81 1.97
C ILE A 251 17.48 24.11 2.63
N ASN A 252 18.08 23.12 3.29
CA ASN A 252 19.35 23.30 3.98
C ASN A 252 20.48 23.69 3.02
N ILE A 253 20.55 23.07 1.84
CA ILE A 253 21.52 23.42 0.80
C ILE A 253 21.39 24.88 0.37
N ILE A 254 20.15 25.37 0.22
CA ILE A 254 19.87 26.76 -0.15
C ILE A 254 20.23 27.72 1.01
N ASP A 255 19.86 27.37 2.24
CA ASP A 255 20.18 28.17 3.44
C ASP A 255 21.70 28.30 3.64
N ASP A 256 22.44 27.21 3.45
CA ASP A 256 23.89 27.16 3.61
C ASP A 256 24.58 28.04 2.57
N VAL A 257 24.17 27.98 1.30
CA VAL A 257 24.79 28.80 0.25
C VAL A 257 24.45 30.28 0.41
N GLU A 258 23.21 30.62 0.77
CA GLU A 258 22.84 32.01 1.05
C GLU A 258 23.62 32.57 2.24
N SER A 259 23.81 31.77 3.30
CA SER A 259 24.60 32.15 4.46
C SER A 259 26.07 32.36 4.10
N LYS A 260 26.62 31.50 3.23
CA LYS A 260 27.97 31.66 2.72
C LYS A 260 28.14 32.96 1.93
N ILE A 261 27.21 33.28 1.03
CA ILE A 261 27.21 34.55 0.29
C ILE A 261 27.07 35.75 1.23
N ALA A 262 26.22 35.65 2.26
CA ALA A 262 26.04 36.72 3.24
C ALA A 262 27.30 37.04 4.04
N VAL A 263 28.12 36.02 4.33
CA VAL A 263 29.40 36.18 5.03
C VAL A 263 30.49 36.71 4.10
N GLN A 264 30.55 36.19 2.87
CA GLN A 264 31.62 36.53 1.93
C GLN A 264 31.40 37.88 1.24
N TYR A 265 30.15 38.26 0.96
CA TYR A 265 29.76 39.50 0.26
C TYR A 265 28.65 40.24 1.02
N PRO A 266 28.93 40.75 2.24
CA PRO A 266 27.91 41.26 3.15
C PRO A 266 27.18 42.49 2.63
N ASP A 267 27.83 43.36 1.86
CA ASP A 267 27.22 44.59 1.36
C ASP A 267 26.37 44.35 0.11
N GLU A 268 26.82 43.50 -0.80
CA GLU A 268 26.08 43.02 -1.96
C GLU A 268 24.84 42.25 -1.51
N TYR A 269 24.99 41.37 -0.51
CA TYR A 269 23.88 40.60 0.04
C TYR A 269 22.85 41.48 0.77
N LYS A 270 23.28 42.55 1.47
CA LYS A 270 22.36 43.57 2.03
C LYS A 270 21.58 44.28 0.93
N LYS A 271 22.25 44.71 -0.17
CA LYS A 271 21.59 45.35 -1.32
C LYS A 271 20.54 44.41 -1.93
N TYR A 272 20.91 43.15 -2.17
CA TYR A 272 20.00 42.10 -2.61
C TYR A 272 18.78 41.97 -1.67
N LYS A 273 19.00 41.86 -0.35
CA LYS A 273 17.89 41.78 0.63
C LYS A 273 16.97 43.00 0.61
N ALA A 274 17.53 44.18 0.35
CA ALA A 274 16.79 45.43 0.20
C ALA A 274 16.08 45.57 -1.16
N LYS A 275 16.17 44.57 -2.05
CA LYS A 275 15.70 44.62 -3.44
C LYS A 275 16.34 45.75 -4.27
N ILE A 276 17.57 46.11 -3.92
CA ILE A 276 18.40 47.05 -4.67
C ILE A 276 19.33 46.21 -5.56
N LEU A 277 19.40 46.53 -6.85
CA LEU A 277 20.26 45.82 -7.79
C LEU A 277 21.72 45.89 -7.30
N PRO A 278 22.37 44.76 -6.98
CA PRO A 278 23.76 44.79 -6.54
C PRO A 278 24.69 45.16 -7.71
N SER A 279 25.74 45.92 -7.42
CA SER A 279 26.78 46.28 -8.38
C SER A 279 27.99 45.35 -8.18
N TRP A 280 27.90 44.11 -8.66
CA TRP A 280 29.01 43.16 -8.57
C TRP A 280 30.16 43.60 -9.46
N ASN A 281 31.36 43.73 -8.90
CA ASN A 281 32.55 43.96 -9.70
C ASN A 281 33.08 42.63 -10.27
N SER A 282 33.73 42.67 -11.44
CA SER A 282 34.59 41.54 -11.86
C SER A 282 35.88 41.63 -11.04
N PRO A 283 36.36 40.57 -10.33
CA PRO A 283 36.04 39.14 -10.44
C PRO A 283 35.01 38.57 -9.42
N GLU A 284 34.49 39.38 -8.49
CA GLU A 284 33.57 38.94 -7.42
C GLU A 284 32.30 38.28 -7.97
N LYS A 285 31.77 38.77 -9.10
CA LYS A 285 30.63 38.17 -9.80
C LYS A 285 30.89 36.69 -10.15
N GLU A 286 32.05 36.39 -10.74
CA GLU A 286 32.37 35.05 -11.23
C GLU A 286 32.50 34.05 -10.07
N GLU A 287 33.15 34.47 -8.98
CA GLU A 287 33.31 33.66 -7.77
C GLU A 287 31.96 33.42 -7.07
N CYS A 288 31.12 34.46 -6.97
CA CYS A 288 29.77 34.35 -6.42
C CYS A 288 28.92 33.34 -7.23
N LEU A 289 28.96 33.42 -8.56
CA LEU A 289 28.30 32.45 -9.43
C LEU A 289 28.84 31.03 -9.22
N ASP A 290 30.15 30.84 -9.07
CA ASP A 290 30.71 29.51 -8.81
C ASP A 290 30.22 28.92 -7.47
N ILE A 291 30.12 29.75 -6.43
CA ILE A 291 29.56 29.34 -5.13
C ILE A 291 28.09 28.94 -5.26
N LEU A 292 27.28 29.76 -5.95
CA LEU A 292 25.86 29.51 -6.15
C LEU A 292 25.62 28.27 -7.02
N MET A 293 26.42 28.07 -8.06
CA MET A 293 26.28 26.94 -8.98
C MET A 293 26.79 25.61 -8.39
N ALA A 294 27.70 25.65 -7.41
CA ALA A 294 28.23 24.45 -6.77
C ALA A 294 27.14 23.56 -6.14
N ILE A 295 26.01 24.15 -5.73
CA ILE A 295 24.90 23.42 -5.10
C ILE A 295 24.09 22.54 -6.08
N ARG A 296 24.16 22.82 -7.38
CA ARG A 296 23.23 22.26 -8.38
C ARG A 296 23.23 20.74 -8.37
N LYS A 297 24.41 20.12 -8.27
CA LYS A 297 24.56 18.66 -8.27
C LYS A 297 23.81 18.02 -7.10
N ASP A 298 23.92 18.61 -5.91
CA ASP A 298 23.31 18.05 -4.71
C ASP A 298 21.79 18.28 -4.68
N VAL A 299 21.33 19.41 -5.20
CA VAL A 299 19.90 19.67 -5.40
C VAL A 299 19.29 18.71 -6.41
N LEU A 300 19.92 18.54 -7.59
CA LEU A 300 19.45 17.61 -8.63
C LEU A 300 19.37 16.17 -8.12
N LYS A 301 20.34 15.74 -7.29
CA LYS A 301 20.29 14.43 -6.64
C LYS A 301 19.08 14.27 -5.71
N GLN A 302 18.66 15.33 -5.00
CA GLN A 302 17.44 15.26 -4.18
C GLN A 302 16.17 15.25 -5.04
N ILE A 303 16.16 15.99 -6.16
CA ILE A 303 15.06 15.93 -7.15
C ILE A 303 14.90 14.50 -7.68
N ASP A 304 16.00 13.84 -8.06
CA ASP A 304 15.97 12.44 -8.51
C ASP A 304 15.37 11.50 -7.45
N ASN A 305 15.71 11.70 -6.17
CA ASN A 305 15.13 10.91 -5.08
C ASN A 305 13.61 11.12 -4.96
N ILE A 306 13.14 12.36 -5.11
CA ILE A 306 11.71 12.69 -5.11
C ILE A 306 11.02 12.01 -6.30
N ASP A 307 11.60 12.09 -7.50
CA ASP A 307 11.05 11.50 -8.71
C ASP A 307 10.95 9.96 -8.61
N ILE A 308 11.91 9.30 -7.94
CA ILE A 308 11.83 7.87 -7.63
C ILE A 308 10.60 7.55 -6.76
N GLU A 309 10.34 8.34 -5.71
CA GLU A 309 9.18 8.14 -4.83
C GLU A 309 7.86 8.45 -5.53
N VAL A 310 7.80 9.53 -6.33
CA VAL A 310 6.65 9.86 -7.18
C VAL A 310 6.29 8.69 -8.09
N ASN A 311 7.28 8.07 -8.73
CA ASN A 311 7.07 6.92 -9.61
C ASN A 311 6.57 5.68 -8.85
N LYS A 312 7.01 5.46 -7.60
CA LYS A 312 6.44 4.39 -6.75
C LYS A 312 4.96 4.64 -6.47
N LEU A 313 4.60 5.87 -6.09
CA LEU A 313 3.21 6.27 -5.80
C LEU A 313 2.30 6.15 -7.02
N LYS A 314 2.76 6.61 -8.19
CA LYS A 314 2.04 6.41 -9.46
C LYS A 314 1.77 4.94 -9.73
N SER A 315 2.77 4.07 -9.54
CA SER A 315 2.56 2.62 -9.72
C SER A 315 1.52 2.04 -8.76
N ILE A 316 1.43 2.52 -7.51
CA ILE A 316 0.40 2.06 -6.56
C ILE A 316 -1.00 2.47 -7.05
N LEU A 317 -1.13 3.68 -7.60
CA LEU A 317 -2.41 4.22 -8.08
C LEU A 317 -2.87 3.57 -9.39
N ASP A 318 -1.94 3.30 -10.30
CA ASP A 318 -2.21 2.68 -11.61
C ASP A 318 -2.56 1.17 -11.48
N ASN A 319 -2.07 0.51 -10.43
CA ASN A 319 -2.26 -0.93 -10.21
C ASN A 319 -3.51 -1.31 -9.40
N ASN A 320 -4.27 -0.32 -8.92
CA ASN A 320 -5.57 -0.51 -8.26
C ASN A 320 -6.74 -0.32 -9.25
N ILE A 321 -6.59 -0.84 -10.48
CA ILE A 321 -7.60 -0.84 -11.56
C ILE A 321 -7.79 -2.28 -12.07
#